data_AF-A0A562PP62-F1
#
_entry.id   AF-A0A562PP62-F1
#
_cell.length_a   1.000
_cell.length_b   1.000
_cell.length_c   1.000
_cell.angle_alpha   90.00
_cell.angle_beta   90.00
_cell.angle_gamma   90.00
#
_symmetry.space_group_name_H-M   'P 1'
#
loop_
_entity.id
_entity.type
_entity.pdbx_description
1 polymer ?
#
loop_
_entity_poly.entity_id
_entity_poly.type
_entity_poly.pdbx_seq_one_letter_code
_entity_poly.pdbx_strand_id
1 'polypeptide(L)' 'MLYRGTIVNEQSKAITAGFQFSGILKRSDFNIGQKFPSEMISDEVKIKADCEFIKQ' A
#
# COMPACT_ATOMS: atom_id res chain seq x y z
N MET A 1 7.57 -5.89 -0.28
CA MET A 1 6.37 -6.69 0.06
C MET A 1 6.71 -7.57 1.25
N LEU A 2 5.87 -7.58 2.28
CA LEU A 2 6.02 -8.41 3.48
C LEU A 2 4.78 -9.29 3.63
N TYR A 3 4.98 -10.60 3.71
CA TYR A 3 3.91 -11.53 4.08
C TYR A 3 3.78 -11.55 5.61
N ARG A 4 2.56 -11.28 6.10
CA ARG A 4 2.26 -11.15 7.54
C ARG A 4 1.71 -12.41 8.18
N GLY A 5 1.56 -13.48 7.40
CA GLY A 5 1.03 -14.75 7.86
C GLY A 5 -0.39 -15.00 7.36
N THR A 6 -0.89 -16.19 7.68
CA THR A 6 -2.25 -16.61 7.40
C THR A 6 -2.91 -16.98 8.71
N ILE A 7 -4.10 -16.42 8.97
CA ILE A 7 -4.88 -16.65 10.18
C ILE A 7 -6.31 -17.03 9.83
N VAL A 8 -7.01 -17.67 10.77
CA VAL A 8 -8.47 -17.81 10.67
C VAL A 8 -9.07 -16.50 11.17
N ASN A 9 -9.77 -15.78 10.30
CA ASN A 9 -10.47 -14.56 10.69
C ASN A 9 -11.65 -14.94 11.61
N GLU A 10 -11.69 -14.36 12.81
CA GLU A 10 -12.67 -14.77 13.83
C GLU A 10 -14.11 -14.39 13.47
N GLN A 11 -14.32 -13.36 12.65
CA GLN A 11 -15.64 -12.92 12.17
C GLN A 11 -16.14 -13.78 11.01
N SER A 12 -15.32 -13.96 9.97
CA SER A 12 -15.76 -14.67 8.76
C SER A 12 -15.54 -16.19 8.82
N LYS A 13 -14.77 -16.67 9.80
CA LYS A 13 -14.24 -18.06 9.89
C LYS A 13 -13.43 -18.50 8.66
N ALA A 14 -13.12 -17.57 7.76
CA ALA A 14 -12.32 -17.83 6.58
C ALA A 14 -10.82 -17.82 6.93
N ILE A 15 -10.05 -18.60 6.20
CA ILE A 15 -8.60 -18.52 6.21
C ILE A 15 -8.19 -17.28 5.41
N THR A 16 -7.53 -16.34 6.07
CA THR A 16 -7.12 -15.04 5.50
C THR A 16 -5.60 -14.90 5.55
N ALA A 17 -5.00 -14.57 4.41
CA ALA A 17 -3.58 -14.28 4.27
C ALA A 17 -3.35 -12.76 4.25
N GLY A 18 -2.49 -12.27 5.16
CA GLY A 18 -2.13 -10.87 5.28
C GLY A 18 -0.85 -10.53 4.51
N PHE A 19 -0.87 -9.42 3.76
CA PHE A 19 0.27 -8.89 3.04
C PHE A 19 0.40 -7.38 3.29
N GLN A 20 1.64 -6.91 3.37
CA GLN A 20 1.95 -5.48 3.37
C GLN A 20 2.82 -5.14 2.17
N PHE A 21 2.44 -4.07 1.48
CA PHE A 21 3.19 -3.47 0.40
C PHE A 21 3.65 -2.10 0.84
N SER A 22 4.92 -1.81 0.61
CA SER A 22 5.46 -0.47 0.73
C SER A 22 6.25 -0.13 -0.51
N GLY A 23 6.21 1.13 -0.91
CA GLY A 23 6.92 1.62 -2.08
C GLY A 23 7.02 3.14 -2.03
N ILE A 24 7.91 3.67 -2.86
CA ILE A 24 8.04 5.10 -3.07
C ILE A 24 7.85 5.33 -4.56
N LEU A 25 6.98 6.27 -4.93
CA LEU A 25 6.82 6.72 -6.30
C LEU A 25 6.96 8.23 -6.37
N LYS A 26 7.23 8.78 -7.55
CA LYS A 26 7.22 10.21 -7.76
C LYS A 26 5.85 10.67 -8.23
N ARG A 27 5.27 11.69 -7.60
CA ARG A 27 3.98 12.24 -8.05
C ARG A 27 4.08 12.87 -9.44
N SER A 28 5.26 13.39 -9.78
CA SER A 28 5.55 13.98 -11.09
C SER A 28 5.44 12.98 -12.25
N ASP A 29 5.85 11.72 -12.05
CA ASP A 29 5.73 10.63 -13.04
C ASP A 29 4.26 10.40 -13.48
N PHE A 30 3.31 10.77 -12.63
CA PHE A 30 1.87 10.63 -12.87
C PHE A 30 1.17 11.97 -13.15
N ASN A 31 1.95 13.04 -13.42
CA ASN A 31 1.45 14.40 -13.66
C ASN A 31 0.62 15.00 -12.49
N ILE A 32 0.85 14.55 -11.25
CA ILE A 32 0.11 15.01 -10.08
C ILE A 32 0.82 16.22 -9.45
N GLY A 33 0.13 17.35 -9.41
CA GLY A 33 0.60 18.56 -8.72
C GLY A 33 1.77 19.27 -9.40
N GLN A 34 1.87 19.22 -10.72
CA GLN A 34 2.98 19.81 -11.49
C GLN A 34 3.28 21.29 -11.18
N LYS A 35 2.29 22.05 -10.71
CA LYS A 35 2.45 23.46 -10.34
C LYS A 35 3.09 23.69 -8.98
N PHE A 36 3.28 22.63 -8.19
CA PHE A 36 3.89 22.70 -6.87
C PHE A 36 5.36 22.27 -6.96
N PRO A 37 6.32 23.15 -6.59
CA PRO A 37 7.73 22.80 -6.52
C PRO A 37 8.01 21.68 -5.50
N SER A 38 9.05 20.88 -5.76
CA SER A 38 9.45 19.77 -4.88
C SER A 38 9.86 20.22 -3.47
N GLU A 39 10.35 21.46 -3.31
CA GLU A 39 10.70 22.03 -2.01
C GLU A 39 9.46 22.36 -1.16
N MET A 40 8.30 22.60 -1.80
CA MET A 40 7.04 22.86 -1.11
C MET A 40 6.27 21.57 -0.83
N ILE A 41 6.18 20.70 -1.83
CA ILE A 41 5.54 19.39 -1.71
C ILE A 41 6.48 18.35 -2.31
N SER A 42 6.96 17.45 -1.46
CA SER A 42 7.83 16.33 -1.84
C SER A 42 7.32 15.65 -3.10
N ASP A 43 8.23 15.41 -4.04
CA ASP A 43 7.92 14.62 -5.23
C ASP A 43 7.78 13.13 -4.86
N GLU A 44 8.53 12.68 -3.86
CA GLU A 44 8.43 11.32 -3.33
C GLU A 44 7.15 11.13 -2.51
N VAL A 45 6.36 10.14 -2.92
CA VAL A 45 5.15 9.67 -2.26
C VAL A 45 5.40 8.26 -1.75
N LYS A 46 5.39 8.12 -0.42
CA LYS A 46 5.50 6.81 0.26
C LYS A 46 4.12 6.16 0.28
N ILE A 47 4.00 5.02 -0.38
CA ILE A 47 2.79 4.19 -0.33
C ILE A 47 3.01 3.07 0.68
N LYS A 48 2.01 2.84 1.52
CA LYS A 48 1.90 1.69 2.39
C LYS A 48 0.48 1.14 2.27
N ALA A 49 0.36 -0.10 1.82
CA ALA A 49 -0.90 -0.81 1.71
C ALA A 49 -0.84 -2.08 2.55
N ASP A 50 -1.82 -2.26 3.42
CA ASP A 50 -2.03 -3.47 4.19
C ASP A 50 -3.26 -4.16 3.61
N CYS A 51 -3.08 -5.38 3.10
CA CYS A 51 -4.11 -6.13 2.37
C CYS A 51 -4.31 -7.50 2.98
N GLU A 52 -5.56 -7.95 2.96
CA GLU A 52 -5.96 -9.28 3.42
C GLU A 52 -6.68 -9.99 2.27
N PHE A 53 -6.32 -11.25 2.02
CA PHE A 53 -6.89 -12.06 0.95
C PHE A 53 -7.45 -13.35 1.52
N ILE A 54 -8.68 -13.69 1.12
CA ILE A 54 -9.29 -15.00 1.38
C ILE A 54 -9.09 -15.91 0.18
N LYS A 55 -8.97 -17.21 0.43
CA LYS A 55 -9.00 -18.20 -0.66
C LYS A 55 -10.42 -18.21 -1.28
N GLN A 56 -10.50 -18.06 -2.60
CA GLN A 56 -11.74 -18.19 -3.36
C GLN A 56 -12.18 -19.65 -3.47
#